data_AF-A0AAU8ZGK1-F1
#
_entry.id   AF-A0AAU8ZGK1-F1
#
_cell.length_a   1.000
_cell.length_b   1.000
_cell.length_c   1.000
_cell.angle_alpha   90.00
_cell.angle_beta   90.00
_cell.angle_gamma   90.00
#
_symmetry.space_group_name_H-M   'P 1'
#
loop_
_entity.id
_entity.type
_entity.pdbx_description
1 polymer ?
#
loop_
_entity_poly.entity_id
_entity_poly.type
_entity_poly.pdbx_seq_one_letter_code
_entity_poly.pdbx_strand_id
1 'polypeptide(L)'
;MDKAFCTFDQKEWDADSFSKLSDRSIQDRKGNLFCPGCNGNAWFRKGNYGNESPHFCAHHDEKGCQYGTQYEAVGEGDSDRNIPGTDDANGIILALGASKNEGVDVSSAGSILEGNVSGQKFVRGYSANDGQKYPEQASLKKILLRLVKSDGKFFADKCFAMTDGNLKGLPESGSELFVNFSDVFHRSSINENESPLYDGKRRIYWGFISDVRQSNDGKVWLNAGDIRKGLSIKLPENAIDEFRKRFRVEGDFDILEGCHAIVIGTCIYASTGKPIITCSDLNYITLRRYKAD
;
A
#
# COMPACT_ATOMS: atom_id res chain seq x y z
N MET A 1 -7.27 -18.78 1.22
CA MET A 1 -8.70 -18.86 0.86
C MET A 1 -8.81 -19.57 -0.49
N ASP A 2 -9.74 -20.50 -0.66
CA ASP A 2 -9.79 -21.32 -1.89
C ASP A 2 -10.71 -20.76 -2.97
N LYS A 3 -11.60 -19.82 -2.61
CA LYS A 3 -12.58 -19.23 -3.52
C LYS A 3 -12.56 -17.71 -3.50
N ALA A 4 -12.70 -17.08 -4.66
CA ALA A 4 -12.91 -15.64 -4.79
C ALA A 4 -14.11 -15.34 -5.69
N PHE A 5 -14.88 -14.30 -5.37
CA PHE A 5 -15.91 -13.77 -6.25
C PHE A 5 -15.29 -12.77 -7.24
N CYS A 6 -15.61 -12.90 -8.52
CA CYS A 6 -15.10 -12.04 -9.58
C CYS A 6 -16.23 -11.17 -10.15
N THR A 7 -16.14 -9.85 -9.99
CA THR A 7 -17.17 -8.91 -10.49
C THR A 7 -17.14 -8.72 -12.01
N PHE A 8 -16.04 -9.09 -12.68
CA PHE A 8 -15.91 -8.99 -14.14
C PHE A 8 -16.86 -9.95 -14.87
N ASP A 9 -16.98 -11.18 -14.38
CA ASP A 9 -17.85 -12.22 -14.94
C ASP A 9 -18.96 -12.69 -13.99
N GLN A 10 -19.11 -12.01 -12.84
CA GLN A 10 -20.16 -12.25 -11.84
C GLN A 10 -20.17 -13.71 -11.35
N LYS A 11 -18.99 -14.29 -11.16
CA LYS A 11 -18.82 -15.72 -10.84
C LYS A 11 -17.85 -15.94 -9.68
N GLU A 12 -18.14 -16.96 -8.86
CA GLU A 12 -17.17 -17.52 -7.91
C GLU A 12 -16.19 -18.47 -8.61
N TRP A 13 -14.90 -18.29 -8.33
CA TRP A 13 -13.81 -19.10 -8.86
C TRP A 13 -13.12 -19.86 -7.74
N ASP A 14 -12.86 -21.15 -7.94
CA ASP A 14 -11.86 -21.91 -7.20
C ASP A 14 -10.46 -21.65 -7.76
N ALA A 15 -9.44 -21.68 -6.89
CA ALA A 15 -8.07 -21.30 -7.25
C ALA A 15 -7.48 -22.21 -8.35
N ASP A 16 -7.79 -23.51 -8.32
CA ASP A 16 -7.32 -24.47 -9.33
C ASP A 16 -7.89 -24.17 -10.72
N SER A 17 -9.21 -23.97 -10.83
CA SER A 17 -9.84 -23.64 -12.12
C SER A 17 -9.45 -22.25 -12.60
N PHE A 18 -9.27 -21.30 -11.69
CA PHE A 18 -8.77 -19.96 -12.02
C PHE A 18 -7.35 -20.02 -12.57
N SER A 19 -6.48 -20.85 -12.00
CA SER A 19 -5.08 -21.01 -12.45
C SER A 19 -4.95 -21.59 -13.87
N LYS A 20 -5.97 -22.33 -14.33
CA LYS A 20 -6.03 -22.93 -15.67
C LYS A 20 -6.52 -21.98 -16.75
N LEU A 21 -6.98 -20.79 -16.38
CA LEU A 21 -7.34 -19.75 -17.33
C LEU A 21 -6.09 -19.26 -18.08
N SER A 22 -6.29 -18.75 -19.31
CA SER A 22 -5.20 -18.08 -20.03
C SER A 22 -4.68 -16.90 -19.22
N ASP A 23 -3.40 -16.55 -19.37
CA ASP A 23 -2.81 -15.41 -18.64
C ASP A 23 -3.58 -14.11 -18.89
N ARG A 24 -4.09 -13.92 -20.11
CA ARG A 24 -4.96 -12.78 -20.46
C ARG A 24 -6.27 -12.80 -19.66
N SER A 25 -6.91 -13.96 -19.56
CA SER A 25 -8.16 -14.14 -18.81
C SER A 25 -7.96 -13.92 -17.31
N ILE A 26 -6.83 -14.37 -16.76
CA ILE A 26 -6.43 -14.09 -15.37
C ILE A 26 -6.24 -12.58 -15.18
N GLN A 27 -5.49 -11.96 -16.08
CA GLN A 27 -5.20 -10.53 -16.05
C GLN A 27 -6.46 -9.65 -16.05
N ASP A 28 -7.44 -9.97 -16.91
CA ASP A 28 -8.72 -9.24 -16.95
C ASP A 28 -9.52 -9.36 -15.62
N ARG A 29 -9.22 -10.37 -14.80
CA ARG A 29 -9.96 -10.68 -13.56
C ARG A 29 -9.23 -10.25 -12.28
N LYS A 30 -7.90 -10.14 -12.27
CA LYS A 30 -7.10 -9.79 -11.07
C LYS A 30 -7.63 -8.53 -10.36
N GLY A 31 -8.02 -7.52 -11.12
CA GLY A 31 -8.59 -6.27 -10.62
C GLY A 31 -10.01 -6.34 -10.04
N ASN A 32 -10.65 -7.50 -10.10
CA ASN A 32 -12.09 -7.68 -9.88
C ASN A 32 -12.40 -8.78 -8.84
N LEU A 33 -11.40 -9.20 -8.05
CA LEU A 33 -11.52 -10.30 -7.09
C LEU A 33 -11.89 -9.78 -5.70
N PHE A 34 -12.88 -10.43 -5.08
CA PHE A 34 -13.35 -10.14 -3.73
C PHE A 34 -13.54 -11.43 -2.92
N CYS A 35 -13.39 -11.31 -1.60
CA CYS A 35 -13.76 -12.38 -0.67
C CYS A 35 -15.29 -12.61 -0.74
N PRO A 36 -15.77 -13.83 -1.01
CA PRO A 36 -17.22 -14.09 -1.11
C PRO A 36 -17.95 -13.96 0.24
N GLY A 37 -17.24 -14.00 1.37
CA GLY A 37 -17.84 -13.90 2.70
C GLY A 37 -18.00 -12.46 3.22
N CYS A 38 -17.01 -11.60 2.99
CA CYS A 38 -17.01 -10.22 3.53
C CYS A 38 -16.86 -9.13 2.46
N ASN A 39 -16.77 -9.50 1.18
CA ASN A 39 -16.55 -8.57 0.07
C ASN A 39 -15.26 -7.74 0.16
N GLY A 40 -14.29 -8.19 0.97
CA GLY A 40 -12.98 -7.56 1.07
C GLY A 40 -12.13 -7.79 -0.19
N ASN A 41 -11.22 -6.85 -0.50
CA ASN A 41 -10.35 -6.94 -1.68
C ASN A 41 -9.52 -8.23 -1.67
N ALA A 42 -9.61 -8.99 -2.75
CA ALA A 42 -8.88 -10.25 -2.91
C ALA A 42 -7.85 -10.19 -4.05
N TRP A 43 -6.87 -11.09 -4.01
CA TRP A 43 -5.88 -11.27 -5.07
C TRP A 43 -5.53 -12.74 -5.23
N PHE A 44 -4.99 -13.09 -6.39
CA PHE A 44 -4.64 -14.46 -6.76
C PHE A 44 -3.13 -14.68 -6.70
N ARG A 45 -2.71 -15.82 -6.16
CA ARG A 45 -1.32 -16.29 -6.17
C ARG A 45 -1.24 -17.58 -6.98
N LYS A 46 -0.36 -17.62 -8.00
CA LYS A 46 -0.24 -18.75 -8.93
C LYS A 46 0.48 -19.98 -8.34
N GLY A 47 0.96 -19.92 -7.08
CA GLY A 47 1.74 -21.00 -6.46
C GLY A 47 3.24 -20.80 -6.71
N ASN A 48 3.82 -19.82 -6.03
CA ASN A 48 5.25 -19.60 -5.81
C ASN A 48 5.34 -18.69 -4.57
N TYR A 49 6.51 -18.61 -3.92
CA TYR A 49 6.72 -17.93 -2.62
C TYR A 49 6.38 -18.76 -1.35
N GLY A 50 6.60 -20.08 -1.38
CA GLY A 50 6.58 -20.94 -0.16
C GLY A 50 5.35 -21.82 0.02
N ASN A 51 4.32 -21.65 -0.82
CA ASN A 51 3.18 -22.55 -0.93
C ASN A 51 3.06 -23.02 -2.39
N GLU A 52 3.06 -24.33 -2.62
CA GLU A 52 3.18 -24.93 -3.96
C GLU A 52 1.86 -24.86 -4.76
N SER A 53 0.73 -24.61 -4.10
CA SER A 53 -0.59 -24.59 -4.74
C SER A 53 -1.11 -23.18 -5.00
N PRO A 54 -1.80 -22.95 -6.14
CA PRO A 54 -2.47 -21.69 -6.42
C PRO A 54 -3.57 -21.45 -5.37
N HIS A 55 -3.69 -20.20 -4.91
CA HIS A 55 -4.65 -19.84 -3.87
C HIS A 55 -5.07 -18.37 -4.00
N PHE A 56 -6.20 -18.04 -3.37
CA PHE A 56 -6.62 -16.66 -3.18
C PHE A 56 -6.27 -16.17 -1.78
N CYS A 57 -5.99 -14.89 -1.70
CA CYS A 57 -5.83 -14.14 -0.46
C CYS A 57 -6.80 -12.96 -0.48
N ALA A 58 -7.15 -12.42 0.67
CA ALA A 58 -8.04 -11.27 0.79
C ALA A 58 -7.83 -10.47 2.07
N HIS A 59 -8.00 -9.15 2.00
CA HIS A 59 -8.13 -8.32 3.20
C HIS A 59 -9.53 -8.49 3.76
N HIS A 60 -9.66 -9.21 4.87
CA HIS A 60 -10.95 -9.47 5.50
C HIS A 60 -11.38 -8.33 6.40
N ASP A 61 -12.69 -8.04 6.40
CA ASP A 61 -13.28 -7.17 7.40
C ASP A 61 -13.14 -7.80 8.80
N GLU A 62 -12.93 -6.95 9.81
CA GLU A 62 -12.74 -7.35 11.21
C GLU A 62 -13.95 -8.09 11.82
N LYS A 63 -15.09 -8.13 11.14
CA LYS A 63 -16.35 -8.75 11.58
C LYS A 63 -16.38 -10.28 11.49
N GLY A 64 -15.24 -10.95 11.68
CA GLY A 64 -15.17 -12.41 11.76
C GLY A 64 -15.58 -13.11 10.46
N CYS A 65 -14.92 -12.78 9.35
CA CYS A 65 -15.15 -13.48 8.08
C CYS A 65 -14.80 -14.98 8.22
N GLN A 66 -15.68 -15.86 7.75
CA GLN A 66 -15.45 -17.32 7.78
C GLN A 66 -14.22 -17.78 6.97
N TYR A 67 -13.77 -16.96 6.03
CA TYR A 67 -12.56 -17.18 5.24
C TYR A 67 -11.32 -16.49 5.83
N GLY A 68 -11.49 -15.82 6.97
CA GLY A 68 -10.49 -15.02 7.66
C GLY A 68 -9.25 -15.84 8.02
N THR A 69 -8.12 -15.45 7.45
CA THR A 69 -6.79 -15.89 7.87
C THR A 69 -6.08 -14.71 8.54
N GLN A 70 -5.20 -14.97 9.51
CA GLN A 70 -4.37 -13.91 10.07
C GLN A 70 -3.33 -13.52 9.03
N TYR A 71 -3.05 -12.22 8.91
CA TYR A 71 -2.02 -11.71 8.01
C TYR A 71 -0.94 -11.02 8.83
N GLU A 72 0.29 -11.52 8.75
CA GLU A 72 1.44 -10.81 9.28
C GLU A 72 1.99 -9.82 8.25
N ALA A 73 2.15 -8.55 8.64
CA ALA A 73 2.84 -7.58 7.79
C ALA A 73 4.30 -8.03 7.59
N VAL A 74 4.76 -8.03 6.34
CA VAL A 74 6.14 -8.46 6.04
C VAL A 74 7.12 -7.37 6.46
N GLY A 75 7.96 -7.68 7.45
CA GLY A 75 9.18 -6.94 7.75
C GLY A 75 9.25 -6.30 9.13
N GLU A 76 8.15 -5.90 9.76
CA GLU A 76 8.15 -5.22 11.07
C GLU A 76 6.80 -5.39 11.78
N GLY A 77 6.81 -5.52 13.12
CA GLY A 77 5.62 -5.76 13.95
C GLY A 77 4.63 -4.58 14.01
N ASP A 78 3.41 -4.87 14.46
CA ASP A 78 2.27 -3.94 14.51
C ASP A 78 2.32 -2.94 15.69
N SER A 79 3.50 -2.74 16.29
CA SER A 79 3.64 -2.13 17.63
C SER A 79 3.63 -0.60 17.70
N ASP A 80 3.57 0.11 16.57
CA ASP A 80 3.86 1.55 16.58
C ASP A 80 2.59 2.42 16.56
N ARG A 81 2.17 2.85 17.76
CA ARG A 81 0.97 3.66 18.00
C ARG A 81 1.17 5.18 17.84
N ASN A 82 2.41 5.63 17.61
CA ASN A 82 2.74 7.05 17.54
C ASN A 82 2.67 7.59 16.11
N ILE A 83 1.90 8.67 15.93
CA ILE A 83 1.82 9.45 14.68
C ILE A 83 3.18 10.15 14.47
N PRO A 84 3.74 10.18 13.25
CA PRO A 84 4.76 11.16 12.91
C PRO A 84 4.09 12.54 12.88
N GLY A 85 4.21 13.29 13.97
CA GLY A 85 3.64 14.63 14.12
C GLY A 85 3.39 14.95 15.59
N THR A 86 3.89 16.10 16.03
CA THR A 86 3.52 16.68 17.33
C THR A 86 2.12 17.29 17.19
N ASP A 87 1.20 16.94 18.10
CA ASP A 87 -0.07 17.64 18.22
C ASP A 87 0.23 19.09 18.63
N ASP A 88 0.15 20.02 17.70
CA ASP A 88 0.08 21.44 18.03
C ASP A 88 -1.39 21.88 18.04
N ALA A 89 -1.68 23.00 18.70
CA ALA A 89 -3.05 23.48 18.88
C ALA A 89 -3.77 23.88 17.56
N ASN A 90 -3.11 23.78 16.39
CA ASN A 90 -3.60 24.25 15.09
C ASN A 90 -3.57 23.17 13.97
N GLY A 91 -3.02 21.97 14.18
CA GLY A 91 -3.05 20.87 13.20
C GLY A 91 -2.05 19.74 13.46
N ILE A 92 -2.08 18.68 12.64
CA ILE A 92 -1.03 17.65 12.62
C ILE A 92 0.08 18.12 11.69
N ILE A 93 1.30 18.29 12.22
CA ILE A 93 2.47 18.57 11.38
C ILE A 93 2.85 17.30 10.60
N LEU A 94 2.69 17.34 9.28
CA LEU A 94 3.17 16.27 8.41
C LEU A 94 4.64 16.52 8.06
N ALA A 95 5.53 16.04 8.92
CA ALA A 95 6.97 16.07 8.67
C ALA A 95 7.42 14.74 8.04
N LEU A 96 7.65 14.73 6.73
CA LEU A 96 8.37 13.64 6.08
C LEU A 96 9.86 13.91 6.28
N GLY A 97 10.59 12.96 6.88
CA GLY A 97 12.06 13.03 6.98
C GLY A 97 12.65 13.81 8.16
N ALA A 98 11.86 14.56 8.95
CA ALA A 98 12.38 15.29 10.11
C ALA A 98 12.33 14.45 11.41
N SER A 99 13.06 13.35 11.43
CA SER A 99 13.55 12.79 12.71
C SER A 99 15.07 12.75 12.66
N LYS A 100 15.69 13.93 12.81
CA LYS A 100 16.96 13.95 13.51
C LYS A 100 16.62 13.57 14.94
N ASN A 101 17.02 12.36 15.34
CA ASN A 101 17.18 12.06 16.75
C ASN A 101 18.15 13.12 17.29
N GLU A 102 17.65 14.21 17.87
CA GLU A 102 18.42 14.87 18.91
C GLU A 102 18.67 13.79 19.96
N GLY A 103 19.96 13.49 20.18
CA GLY A 103 20.39 12.39 21.01
C GLY A 103 19.68 12.46 22.35
N VAL A 104 18.83 11.47 22.63
CA VAL A 104 18.50 11.15 24.00
C VAL A 104 19.82 10.69 24.61
N ASP A 105 20.43 11.62 25.34
CA ASP A 105 21.59 11.37 26.16
C ASP A 105 21.15 10.36 27.22
N VAL A 106 21.37 9.07 26.93
CA VAL A 106 21.18 8.00 27.91
C VAL A 106 22.31 8.15 28.92
N SER A 107 22.08 9.07 29.85
CA SER A 107 22.86 9.23 31.05
C SER A 107 22.98 7.86 31.71
N SER A 108 24.22 7.41 31.84
CA SER A 108 24.58 6.15 32.46
C SER A 108 24.11 6.09 33.91
N ALA A 109 23.19 5.17 34.21
CA ALA A 109 22.91 4.64 35.55
C ALA A 109 22.04 3.38 35.36
N GLY A 110 22.27 2.22 35.96
CA GLY A 110 23.33 1.67 36.78
C GLY A 110 23.09 0.16 36.82
N SER A 111 24.16 -0.61 36.97
CA SER A 111 24.14 -2.06 37.18
C SER A 111 23.23 -2.48 38.34
N ILE A 112 22.47 -3.58 38.20
CA ILE A 112 22.33 -4.66 39.20
C ILE A 112 21.51 -5.87 38.67
N LEU A 113 22.22 -7.00 38.64
CA LEU A 113 21.90 -8.40 38.97
C LEU A 113 21.04 -9.33 38.09
N GLU A 114 21.59 -10.54 38.03
CA GLU A 114 21.26 -11.74 37.27
C GLU A 114 19.94 -12.41 37.70
N GLY A 115 19.25 -12.99 36.72
CA GLY A 115 18.15 -13.93 36.92
C GLY A 115 17.91 -14.76 35.66
N ASN A 116 18.48 -15.97 35.65
CA ASN A 116 18.31 -16.96 34.58
C ASN A 116 16.85 -17.42 34.47
N VAL A 117 16.21 -17.17 33.31
CA VAL A 117 15.14 -18.04 32.80
C VAL A 117 15.36 -18.23 31.30
N SER A 118 15.79 -19.43 30.94
CA SER A 118 16.04 -19.90 29.58
C SER A 118 14.72 -20.12 28.84
N GLY A 119 14.40 -19.19 27.93
CA GLY A 119 13.50 -19.43 26.80
C GLY A 119 14.27 -19.13 25.53
N GLN A 120 14.60 -20.15 24.74
CA GLN A 120 15.38 -20.04 23.52
C GLN A 120 14.67 -19.09 22.53
N LYS A 121 15.13 -17.84 22.46
CA LYS A 121 14.81 -16.92 21.38
C LYS A 121 15.57 -17.37 20.14
N PHE A 122 14.86 -17.93 19.16
CA PHE A 122 15.35 -17.95 17.79
C PHE A 122 15.45 -16.50 17.29
N VAL A 123 16.62 -15.89 17.43
CA VAL A 123 16.96 -14.64 16.76
C VAL A 123 17.22 -14.96 15.29
N ARG A 124 16.17 -14.92 14.47
CA ARG A 124 16.34 -14.85 13.02
C ARG A 124 16.66 -13.40 12.69
N GLY A 125 17.91 -13.16 12.27
CA GLY A 125 18.45 -11.84 12.03
C GLY A 125 17.62 -11.04 11.01
N TYR A 126 16.95 -10.01 11.51
CA TYR A 126 16.53 -8.86 10.72
C TYR A 126 17.12 -7.63 11.39
N SER A 127 18.07 -6.97 10.73
CA SER A 127 18.63 -5.71 11.23
C SER A 127 17.51 -4.69 11.38
N ALA A 128 17.30 -4.23 12.61
CA ALA A 128 16.43 -3.12 12.99
C ALA A 128 16.83 -1.75 12.38
N ASN A 129 17.75 -1.72 11.40
CA ASN A 129 18.37 -0.51 10.85
C ASN A 129 17.82 -0.09 9.48
N ASP A 130 16.96 -0.88 8.82
CA ASP A 130 16.51 -0.55 7.46
C ASP A 130 15.49 0.62 7.45
N GLY A 131 14.66 0.71 8.49
CA GLY A 131 13.74 1.85 8.70
C GLY A 131 14.47 3.18 8.96
N GLN A 132 15.74 3.14 9.37
CA GLN A 132 16.58 4.31 9.60
C GLN A 132 17.15 4.92 8.30
N LYS A 133 17.10 4.16 7.20
CA LYS A 133 17.69 4.55 5.90
C LYS A 133 16.78 5.46 5.07
N TYR A 134 15.46 5.44 5.30
CA TYR A 134 14.46 6.20 4.55
C TYR A 134 13.34 6.73 5.48
N PRO A 135 13.58 7.81 6.24
CA PRO A 135 12.66 8.28 7.28
C PRO A 135 11.29 8.73 6.74
N GLU A 136 11.22 9.27 5.53
CA GLU A 136 9.97 9.63 4.86
C GLU A 136 9.07 8.41 4.66
N GLN A 137 9.67 7.27 4.28
CA GLN A 137 8.95 6.03 4.06
C GLN A 137 8.47 5.40 5.36
N ALA A 138 9.23 5.51 6.45
CA ALA A 138 8.78 5.08 7.77
C ALA A 138 7.53 5.86 8.21
N SER A 139 7.52 7.19 8.00
CA SER A 139 6.35 8.03 8.25
C SER A 139 5.16 7.65 7.36
N LEU A 140 5.38 7.50 6.05
CA LEU A 140 4.34 7.10 5.10
C LEU A 140 3.75 5.72 5.42
N LYS A 141 4.56 4.77 5.89
CA LYS A 141 4.11 3.43 6.28
C LYS A 141 3.16 3.47 7.48
N LYS A 142 3.44 4.33 8.47
CA LYS A 142 2.57 4.56 9.63
C LYS A 142 1.25 5.22 9.24
N ILE A 143 1.33 6.23 8.38
CA ILE A 143 0.15 6.91 7.83
C ILE A 143 -0.72 5.92 7.05
N LEU A 144 -0.12 5.12 6.17
CA LEU A 144 -0.81 4.10 5.38
C LEU A 144 -1.50 3.06 6.28
N LEU A 145 -0.85 2.58 7.33
CA LEU A 145 -1.47 1.67 8.30
C LEU A 145 -2.74 2.28 8.89
N ARG A 146 -2.67 3.55 9.29
CA ARG A 146 -3.78 4.24 9.93
C ARG A 146 -4.91 4.52 8.93
N LEU A 147 -4.57 4.90 7.70
CA LEU A 147 -5.54 5.07 6.61
C LEU A 147 -6.30 3.76 6.36
N VAL A 148 -5.59 2.64 6.22
CA VAL A 148 -6.21 1.33 5.98
C VAL A 148 -7.07 0.89 7.18
N LYS A 149 -6.57 0.97 8.42
CA LYS A 149 -7.33 0.56 9.62
C LYS A 149 -8.55 1.42 9.92
N SER A 150 -8.55 2.70 9.51
CA SER A 150 -9.67 3.62 9.77
C SER A 150 -10.53 3.91 8.54
N ASP A 151 -10.21 3.28 7.40
CA ASP A 151 -10.84 3.58 6.11
C ASP A 151 -10.81 5.09 5.79
N GLY A 152 -9.65 5.71 5.99
CA GLY A 152 -9.43 7.16 5.80
C GLY A 152 -10.03 8.07 6.88
N LYS A 153 -11.02 7.61 7.65
CA LYS A 153 -11.81 8.45 8.58
C LYS A 153 -10.98 9.12 9.66
N PHE A 154 -9.86 8.52 10.07
CA PHE A 154 -9.01 9.10 11.12
C PHE A 154 -8.38 10.44 10.74
N PHE A 155 -8.19 10.72 9.45
CA PHE A 155 -7.55 11.95 8.98
C PHE A 155 -8.54 12.93 8.33
N ALA A 156 -9.78 12.53 8.06
CA ALA A 156 -10.71 13.28 7.23
C ALA A 156 -11.07 14.69 7.78
N ASP A 157 -11.15 14.83 9.10
CA ASP A 157 -11.52 16.05 9.82
C ASP A 157 -10.31 16.86 10.31
N LYS A 158 -9.10 16.46 9.93
CA LYS A 158 -7.86 17.05 10.44
C LYS A 158 -7.25 18.05 9.48
N CYS A 159 -6.58 19.04 10.04
CA CYS A 159 -5.73 19.97 9.30
C CYS A 159 -4.26 19.57 9.40
N PHE A 160 -3.52 19.79 8.32
CA PHE A 160 -2.10 19.43 8.21
C PHE A 160 -1.27 20.64 7.82
N ALA A 161 -0.18 20.86 8.55
CA ALA A 161 0.84 21.83 8.19
C ALA A 161 2.01 21.10 7.51
N MET A 162 2.42 21.61 6.34
CA MET A 162 3.56 21.10 5.59
C MET A 162 4.81 21.92 5.94
N THR A 163 5.78 21.31 6.60
CA THR A 163 7.04 21.99 6.99
C THR A 163 8.17 21.79 5.99
N ASP A 164 8.05 20.81 5.09
CA ASP A 164 8.99 20.56 4.00
C ASP A 164 8.55 21.30 2.71
N GLY A 165 9.46 22.09 2.13
CA GLY A 165 9.23 22.77 0.86
C GLY A 165 8.93 21.82 -0.30
N ASN A 166 9.35 20.55 -0.23
CA ASN A 166 9.02 19.55 -1.23
C ASN A 166 7.55 19.10 -1.19
N LEU A 167 6.83 19.40 -0.10
CA LEU A 167 5.40 19.11 0.07
C LEU A 167 4.50 20.28 -0.36
N LYS A 168 5.09 21.34 -0.92
CA LYS A 168 4.36 22.49 -1.47
C LYS A 168 3.30 22.04 -2.49
N GLY A 169 2.11 22.65 -2.39
CA GLY A 169 0.98 22.40 -3.28
C GLY A 169 0.08 21.24 -2.85
N LEU A 170 0.36 20.58 -1.73
CA LEU A 170 -0.59 19.68 -1.08
C LEU A 170 -1.65 20.47 -0.29
N PRO A 171 -2.91 20.02 -0.24
CA PRO A 171 -3.93 20.60 0.63
C PRO A 171 -3.61 20.43 2.11
N GLU A 172 -4.15 21.33 2.92
CA GLU A 172 -4.04 21.23 4.38
C GLU A 172 -5.18 20.41 4.99
N SER A 173 -6.36 20.40 4.37
CA SER A 173 -7.50 19.58 4.83
C SER A 173 -7.25 18.10 4.54
N GLY A 174 -7.35 17.25 5.56
CA GLY A 174 -7.13 15.81 5.44
C GLY A 174 -8.07 15.11 4.47
N SER A 175 -9.34 15.51 4.41
CA SER A 175 -10.32 14.98 3.45
C SER A 175 -9.98 15.31 2.00
N GLU A 176 -9.26 16.42 1.76
CA GLU A 176 -8.74 16.74 0.44
C GLU A 176 -7.37 16.14 0.19
N LEU A 177 -6.53 16.04 1.22
CA LEU A 177 -5.13 15.63 1.16
C LEU A 177 -4.98 14.13 0.89
N PHE A 178 -5.76 13.29 1.58
CA PHE A 178 -5.70 11.84 1.48
C PHE A 178 -6.83 11.32 0.60
N VAL A 179 -6.48 10.72 -0.53
CA VAL A 179 -7.47 10.25 -1.52
C VAL A 179 -7.31 8.74 -1.72
N ASN A 180 -8.38 7.97 -1.50
CA ASN A 180 -8.34 6.54 -1.77
C ASN A 180 -8.31 6.30 -3.28
N PHE A 181 -7.56 5.29 -3.75
CA PHE A 181 -7.54 4.88 -5.15
C PHE A 181 -8.95 4.56 -5.68
N SER A 182 -9.84 4.02 -4.83
CA SER A 182 -11.23 3.72 -5.21
C SER A 182 -12.06 4.96 -5.53
N ASP A 183 -11.66 6.14 -5.05
CA ASP A 183 -12.38 7.39 -5.24
C ASP A 183 -11.93 8.13 -6.51
N VAL A 184 -10.90 7.63 -7.20
CA VAL A 184 -10.37 8.20 -8.44
C VAL A 184 -10.91 7.42 -9.63
N PHE A 185 -11.99 7.92 -10.21
CA PHE A 185 -12.72 7.22 -11.26
C PHE A 185 -12.15 7.46 -12.66
N HIS A 186 -12.30 6.46 -13.53
CA HIS A 186 -12.15 6.60 -14.97
C HIS A 186 -13.05 7.70 -15.52
N ARG A 187 -12.57 8.46 -16.52
CA ARG A 187 -13.32 9.58 -17.11
C ARG A 187 -14.71 9.18 -17.59
N SER A 188 -14.86 7.99 -18.17
CA SER A 188 -16.15 7.46 -18.65
C SER A 188 -17.17 7.17 -17.54
N SER A 189 -16.74 7.16 -16.28
CA SER A 189 -17.63 6.98 -15.11
C SER A 189 -18.07 8.32 -14.51
N ILE A 190 -17.59 9.43 -15.07
CA ILE A 190 -17.90 10.80 -14.65
C ILE A 190 -18.87 11.39 -15.68
N ASN A 191 -19.72 12.33 -15.26
CA ASN A 191 -20.60 13.05 -16.17
C ASN A 191 -19.75 13.74 -17.26
N GLU A 192 -20.19 13.65 -18.52
CA GLU A 192 -19.49 14.25 -19.67
C GLU A 192 -19.29 15.78 -19.55
N ASN A 193 -20.12 16.45 -18.76
CA ASN A 193 -20.03 17.89 -18.50
C ASN A 193 -19.10 18.25 -17.33
N GLU A 194 -18.56 17.24 -16.62
CA GLU A 194 -17.69 17.43 -15.47
C GLU A 194 -16.24 17.09 -15.84
N SER A 195 -15.31 17.95 -15.42
CA SER A 195 -13.88 17.63 -15.51
C SER A 195 -13.53 16.61 -14.42
N PRO A 196 -12.61 15.66 -14.68
CA PRO A 196 -12.22 14.70 -13.65
C PRO A 196 -11.66 15.42 -12.43
N LEU A 197 -12.26 15.17 -11.26
CA LEU A 197 -12.02 15.95 -10.04
C LEU A 197 -10.54 16.04 -9.66
N TYR A 198 -9.75 15.01 -9.95
CA TYR A 198 -8.35 14.91 -9.55
C TYR A 198 -7.34 15.21 -10.68
N ASP A 199 -7.78 15.58 -11.88
CA ASP A 199 -6.85 15.85 -12.99
C ASP A 199 -5.91 17.03 -12.65
N GLY A 200 -4.61 16.78 -12.79
CA GLY A 200 -3.54 17.73 -12.42
C GLY A 200 -3.35 17.95 -10.91
N LYS A 201 -4.14 17.30 -10.04
CA LYS A 201 -4.06 17.53 -8.60
C LYS A 201 -2.95 16.68 -7.97
N ARG A 202 -2.12 17.34 -7.16
CA ARG A 202 -1.15 16.67 -6.29
C ARG A 202 -1.81 16.32 -4.96
N ARG A 203 -1.75 15.05 -4.54
CA ARG A 203 -2.35 14.53 -3.30
C ARG A 203 -1.50 13.40 -2.71
N ILE A 204 -1.90 12.92 -1.54
CA ILE A 204 -1.43 11.66 -0.96
C ILE A 204 -2.47 10.59 -1.31
N TYR A 205 -2.21 9.85 -2.39
CA TYR A 205 -3.08 8.79 -2.86
C TYR A 205 -2.74 7.47 -2.15
N TRP A 206 -3.74 6.70 -1.77
CA TRP A 206 -3.53 5.43 -1.08
C TRP A 206 -4.58 4.38 -1.42
N GLY A 207 -4.27 3.10 -1.21
CA GLY A 207 -5.25 2.04 -1.41
C GLY A 207 -4.62 0.71 -1.78
N PHE A 208 -5.48 -0.22 -2.21
CA PHE A 208 -5.13 -1.60 -2.54
C PHE A 208 -4.55 -1.74 -3.96
N ILE A 209 -3.49 -2.54 -4.10
CA ILE A 209 -2.89 -2.90 -5.38
C ILE A 209 -3.35 -4.31 -5.77
N SER A 210 -4.16 -4.39 -6.82
CA SER A 210 -4.75 -5.63 -7.32
C SER A 210 -3.85 -6.37 -8.32
N ASP A 211 -3.02 -5.63 -9.05
CA ASP A 211 -2.20 -6.16 -10.14
C ASP A 211 -0.92 -5.32 -10.29
N VAL A 212 0.18 -5.95 -10.65
CA VAL A 212 1.41 -5.24 -11.02
C VAL A 212 1.87 -5.70 -12.40
N ARG A 213 2.15 -4.73 -13.28
CA ARG A 213 2.57 -5.02 -14.65
C ARG A 213 3.87 -4.33 -14.98
N GLN A 214 4.71 -5.05 -15.72
CA GLN A 214 5.82 -4.46 -16.46
C GLN A 214 5.47 -4.46 -17.95
N SER A 215 5.50 -3.30 -18.59
CA SER A 215 5.33 -3.20 -20.04
C SER A 215 6.62 -3.56 -20.78
N ASN A 216 6.51 -3.86 -22.07
CA ASN A 216 7.64 -4.27 -22.91
C ASN A 216 8.75 -3.21 -23.00
N ASP A 217 8.42 -1.93 -22.75
CA ASP A 217 9.37 -0.82 -22.68
C ASP A 217 10.02 -0.66 -21.29
N GLY A 218 9.83 -1.63 -20.39
CA GLY A 218 10.46 -1.68 -19.07
C GLY A 218 9.71 -0.91 -17.98
N LYS A 219 8.67 -0.13 -18.31
CA LYS A 219 7.90 0.64 -17.30
C LYS A 219 7.13 -0.31 -16.39
N VAL A 220 7.12 0.01 -15.10
CA VAL A 220 6.40 -0.75 -14.08
C VAL A 220 5.20 0.05 -13.59
N TRP A 221 4.06 -0.63 -13.50
CA TRP A 221 2.76 -0.07 -13.18
C TRP A 221 2.16 -0.83 -12.00
N LEU A 222 1.86 -0.13 -10.90
CA LEU A 222 1.03 -0.68 -9.83
C LEU A 222 -0.42 -0.32 -10.12
N ASN A 223 -1.30 -1.31 -10.25
CA ASN A 223 -2.70 -1.11 -10.63
C ASN A 223 -3.62 -1.30 -9.43
N ALA A 224 -4.60 -0.41 -9.30
CA ALA A 224 -5.62 -0.44 -8.26
C ALA A 224 -7.01 -0.59 -8.92
N GLY A 225 -7.76 -1.61 -8.50
CA GLY A 225 -9.07 -1.94 -9.05
C GLY A 225 -9.01 -2.61 -10.43
N ASP A 226 -10.09 -2.50 -11.19
CA ASP A 226 -10.25 -3.08 -12.53
C ASP A 226 -9.22 -2.50 -13.52
N ILE A 227 -8.69 -3.31 -14.43
CA ILE A 227 -7.64 -2.83 -15.34
C ILE A 227 -8.06 -1.71 -16.30
N ARG A 228 -9.32 -1.70 -16.75
CA ARG A 228 -9.87 -0.74 -17.70
C ARG A 228 -10.39 0.51 -17.01
N LYS A 229 -10.98 0.37 -15.82
CA LYS A 229 -11.66 1.46 -15.11
C LYS A 229 -10.96 1.92 -13.83
N GLY A 230 -9.98 1.16 -13.35
CA GLY A 230 -9.19 1.46 -12.17
C GLY A 230 -8.05 2.42 -12.46
N LEU A 231 -7.26 2.65 -11.42
CA LEU A 231 -6.16 3.60 -11.39
C LEU A 231 -4.82 2.88 -11.60
N SER A 232 -3.87 3.56 -12.23
CA SER A 232 -2.48 3.07 -12.33
C SER A 232 -1.52 4.04 -11.65
N ILE A 233 -0.46 3.51 -11.05
CA ILE A 233 0.65 4.27 -10.50
C ILE A 233 1.86 3.95 -11.35
N LYS A 234 2.44 4.96 -12.00
CA LYS A 234 3.65 4.79 -12.80
C LYS A 234 4.87 4.92 -11.90
N LEU A 235 5.70 3.86 -11.82
CA LEU A 235 6.98 3.96 -11.14
C LEU A 235 7.99 4.79 -11.98
N PRO A 236 8.88 5.57 -11.35
CA PRO A 236 9.94 6.27 -12.06
C PRO A 236 10.86 5.29 -12.78
N GLU A 237 11.07 5.47 -14.08
CA GLU A 237 11.80 4.54 -14.96
C GLU A 237 13.26 4.36 -14.52
N ASN A 238 13.91 5.43 -14.09
CA ASN A 238 15.28 5.44 -13.59
C ASN A 238 15.43 4.89 -12.16
N ALA A 239 14.34 4.46 -11.53
CA ALA A 239 14.35 4.06 -10.12
C ALA A 239 13.86 2.62 -9.90
N ILE A 240 13.63 1.85 -10.96
CA ILE A 240 13.10 0.47 -10.84
C ILE A 240 14.03 -0.45 -10.03
N ASP A 241 15.34 -0.40 -10.26
CA ASP A 241 16.31 -1.24 -9.53
C ASP A 241 16.39 -0.87 -8.04
N GLU A 242 16.42 0.43 -7.75
CA GLU A 242 16.40 0.92 -6.37
C GLU A 242 15.08 0.58 -5.68
N PHE A 243 13.95 0.65 -6.40
CA PHE A 243 12.66 0.22 -5.90
C PHE A 243 12.66 -1.28 -5.57
N ARG A 244 13.20 -2.14 -6.45
CA ARG A 244 13.33 -3.58 -6.19
C ARG A 244 14.14 -3.87 -4.94
N LYS A 245 15.29 -3.21 -4.81
CA LYS A 245 16.16 -3.34 -3.64
C LYS A 245 15.45 -2.90 -2.36
N ARG A 246 14.81 -1.73 -2.40
CA ARG A 246 14.16 -1.09 -1.24
C ARG A 246 12.95 -1.88 -0.75
N PHE A 247 12.11 -2.35 -1.66
CA PHE A 247 10.93 -3.14 -1.32
C PHE A 247 11.18 -4.66 -1.31
N ARG A 248 12.44 -5.08 -1.48
CA ARG A 248 12.88 -6.49 -1.49
C ARG A 248 12.00 -7.33 -2.42
N VAL A 249 11.95 -6.90 -3.67
CA VAL A 249 11.25 -7.56 -4.77
C VAL A 249 12.27 -8.40 -5.53
N GLU A 250 12.32 -9.68 -5.20
CA GLU A 250 13.13 -10.69 -5.87
C GLU A 250 12.29 -11.33 -6.99
N GLY A 251 12.82 -11.39 -8.21
CA GLY A 251 12.10 -11.96 -9.36
C GLY A 251 10.98 -11.06 -9.88
N ASP A 252 9.77 -11.59 -10.01
CA ASP A 252 8.64 -10.89 -10.63
C ASP A 252 7.94 -9.92 -9.67
N PHE A 253 7.37 -8.84 -10.22
CA PHE A 253 6.67 -7.85 -9.43
C PHE A 253 5.33 -8.34 -8.85
N ASP A 254 4.81 -9.48 -9.33
CA ASP A 254 3.60 -10.13 -8.82
C ASP A 254 3.64 -10.33 -7.31
N ILE A 255 4.82 -10.43 -6.67
CA ILE A 255 4.95 -10.48 -5.20
C ILE A 255 4.28 -9.30 -4.48
N LEU A 256 4.13 -8.15 -5.16
CA LEU A 256 3.52 -6.94 -4.64
C LEU A 256 1.98 -6.94 -4.72
N GLU A 257 1.37 -7.88 -5.45
CA GLU A 257 -0.09 -7.99 -5.50
C GLU A 257 -0.67 -8.25 -4.10
N GLY A 258 -1.78 -7.60 -3.80
CA GLY A 258 -2.39 -7.65 -2.48
C GLY A 258 -1.83 -6.64 -1.48
N CYS A 259 -0.78 -5.89 -1.83
CA CYS A 259 -0.26 -4.86 -0.95
C CYS A 259 -1.19 -3.64 -0.90
N HIS A 260 -1.05 -2.87 0.18
CA HIS A 260 -1.53 -1.49 0.20
C HIS A 260 -0.37 -0.56 -0.18
N ALA A 261 -0.66 0.49 -0.93
CA ALA A 261 0.29 1.52 -1.32
C ALA A 261 -0.14 2.89 -0.82
N ILE A 262 0.85 3.77 -0.60
CA ILE A 262 0.68 5.20 -0.42
C ILE A 262 1.67 5.93 -1.31
N VAL A 263 1.20 6.97 -2.00
CA VAL A 263 1.97 7.73 -2.98
C VAL A 263 1.66 9.21 -2.85
N ILE A 264 2.69 10.03 -2.65
CA ILE A 264 2.59 11.47 -2.88
C ILE A 264 2.90 11.73 -4.34
N GLY A 265 1.90 12.17 -5.09
CA GLY A 265 2.02 12.28 -6.53
C GLY A 265 0.94 13.16 -7.14
N THR A 266 1.01 13.31 -8.46
CA THR A 266 0.04 14.05 -9.26
C THR A 266 -0.79 13.08 -10.09
N CYS A 267 -2.10 13.20 -10.01
CA CYS A 267 -3.00 12.45 -10.90
C CYS A 267 -3.10 13.15 -12.25
N ILE A 268 -2.92 12.39 -13.32
CA ILE A 268 -3.14 12.81 -14.70
C ILE A 268 -4.05 11.80 -15.39
N TYR A 269 -4.86 12.25 -16.34
CA TYR A 269 -5.69 11.35 -17.12
C TYR A 269 -5.04 11.03 -18.47
N ALA A 270 -4.88 9.74 -18.77
CA ALA A 270 -4.45 9.29 -20.09
C ALA A 270 -5.51 9.65 -21.16
N SER A 271 -5.11 9.64 -22.44
CA SER A 271 -6.04 9.82 -23.56
C SER A 271 -7.19 8.80 -23.58
N THR A 272 -6.97 7.62 -22.99
CA THR A 272 -8.00 6.59 -22.81
C THR A 272 -9.04 6.94 -21.74
N GLY A 273 -8.79 7.95 -20.91
CA GLY A 273 -9.61 8.32 -19.76
C GLY A 273 -9.19 7.64 -18.45
N LYS A 274 -8.13 6.82 -18.46
CA LYS A 274 -7.62 6.13 -17.27
C LYS A 274 -6.81 7.09 -16.39
N PRO A 275 -7.09 7.18 -15.07
CA PRO A 275 -6.28 7.97 -14.15
C PRO A 275 -4.93 7.30 -13.91
N ILE A 276 -3.88 8.11 -13.92
CA ILE A 276 -2.50 7.71 -13.68
C ILE A 276 -1.92 8.62 -12.59
N ILE A 277 -1.47 8.03 -11.48
CA ILE A 277 -0.66 8.73 -10.49
C ILE A 277 0.79 8.68 -10.92
N THR A 278 1.38 9.85 -11.06
CA THR A 278 2.81 10.02 -11.34
C THR A 278 3.52 10.51 -10.11
N CYS A 279 4.70 9.95 -9.87
CA CYS A 279 5.57 10.33 -8.76
C CYS A 279 6.99 10.49 -9.31
N SER A 280 7.70 11.52 -8.88
CA SER A 280 9.05 11.81 -9.35
C SER A 280 10.15 11.24 -8.46
N ASP A 281 9.83 10.79 -7.24
CA ASP A 281 10.80 10.34 -6.24
C ASP A 281 10.30 9.09 -5.50
N LEU A 282 11.18 8.08 -5.35
CA LEU A 282 10.87 6.87 -4.60
C LEU A 282 10.62 7.12 -3.10
N ASN A 283 11.09 8.22 -2.53
CA ASN A 283 10.81 8.59 -1.14
C ASN A 283 9.33 8.89 -0.90
N TYR A 284 8.58 9.19 -1.95
CA TYR A 284 7.15 9.49 -1.91
C TYR A 284 6.25 8.32 -2.24
N ILE A 285 6.82 7.11 -2.37
CA ILE A 285 6.05 5.87 -2.49
C ILE A 285 6.45 4.91 -1.38
N THR A 286 5.46 4.23 -0.82
CA THR A 286 5.65 3.17 0.16
C THR A 286 4.57 2.12 0.02
N LEU A 287 4.94 0.87 0.29
CA LEU A 287 4.07 -0.29 0.22
C LEU A 287 4.04 -0.99 1.58
N ARG A 288 2.85 -1.48 1.96
CA ARG A 288 2.69 -2.44 3.05
C ARG A 288 2.27 -3.79 2.48
N ARG A 289 3.19 -4.75 2.54
CA ARG A 289 2.97 -6.15 2.13
C ARG A 289 2.47 -6.98 3.30
N TYR A 290 1.75 -8.03 2.98
CA TYR A 290 1.21 -8.99 3.93
C TYR A 290 1.69 -10.38 3.52
N LYS A 291 2.22 -11.14 4.48
CA LYS A 291 2.47 -12.58 4.30
C LYS A 291 1.12 -13.28 4.29
N ALA A 292 0.94 -14.17 3.33
CA ALA A 292 -0.04 -15.22 3.49
C ALA A 292 0.58 -16.25 4.45
N ASP A 293 -0.18 -16.62 5.49
CA ASP A 293 0.12 -17.79 6.31
C ASP A 293 -0.16 -19.08 5.52
#